data_AF-A0AAP0B2H8-F1
#
_entry.id   AF-A0AAP0B2H8-F1
#
_cell.length_a   1.000
_cell.length_b   1.000
_cell.length_c   1.000
_cell.angle_alpha   90.00
_cell.angle_beta   90.00
_cell.angle_gamma   90.00
#
_symmetry.space_group_name_H-M   'P 1'
#
loop_
_entity.id
_entity.type
_entity.pdbx_description
1 polymer ?
#
loop_
_entity_poly.entity_id
_entity_poly.type
_entity_poly.pdbx_seq_one_letter_code
_entity_poly.pdbx_strand_id
1 'polypeptide(L)'
;MAKDDDGTVSSPLVEVELETLILQKVEELSSQIDSAKNVDQVICALHSLAVRLFPIDSSSICGAIDPLHRSQVLAAKVPSDSERDEWRHVFYRSAASPAVYRMLIYNVTSHWLSSFPPMARKQVYDSFFIEGPSTEIIQILVPALKQNGSTDKFNFEAIRLNIERRGASHGLQV
;
A
#
# COMPACT_ATOMS: atom_id res chain seq x y z
N MET A 1 3.30 32.05 -33.42
CA MET A 1 4.15 30.85 -33.48
C MET A 1 5.40 31.12 -32.67
N ALA A 2 5.46 30.55 -31.47
CA ALA A 2 6.62 29.93 -30.84
C ALA A 2 6.12 29.45 -29.47
N LYS A 3 6.42 28.18 -29.19
CA LYS A 3 5.84 27.31 -28.19
C LYS A 3 7.07 26.73 -27.51
N ASP A 4 7.36 27.20 -26.30
CA ASP A 4 8.44 26.66 -25.47
C ASP A 4 7.73 26.17 -24.20
N ASP A 5 7.18 24.97 -24.22
CA ASP A 5 7.82 23.67 -23.98
C ASP A 5 8.34 23.52 -22.55
N ASP A 6 7.67 22.58 -21.91
CA ASP A 6 7.70 22.15 -20.53
C ASP A 6 8.95 21.32 -20.26
N GLY A 7 9.52 21.51 -19.09
CA GLY A 7 10.76 20.85 -18.68
C GLY A 7 10.97 21.06 -17.20
N THR A 8 10.01 20.62 -16.39
CA THR A 8 10.20 20.49 -14.94
C THR A 8 11.26 19.42 -14.70
N VAL A 9 12.53 19.84 -14.68
CA VAL A 9 13.67 19.02 -14.28
C VAL A 9 13.54 18.78 -12.78
N SER A 10 12.89 17.68 -12.40
CA SER A 10 12.92 17.19 -11.03
C SER A 10 14.39 16.92 -10.67
N SER A 11 14.93 17.74 -9.75
CA SER A 11 16.35 17.68 -9.40
C SER A 11 16.62 16.41 -8.58
N PRO A 12 17.73 15.68 -8.80
CA PRO A 12 18.05 14.44 -8.08
C PRO A 12 18.04 14.55 -6.55
N LEU A 13 18.28 15.75 -6.01
CA LEU A 13 18.24 16.03 -4.57
C LEU A 13 16.80 15.93 -4.00
N VAL A 14 15.80 16.33 -4.76
CA VAL A 14 14.38 16.27 -4.36
C VAL A 14 13.89 14.82 -4.30
N GLU A 15 14.36 13.97 -5.21
CA GLU A 15 14.03 12.55 -5.22
C GLU A 15 14.59 11.82 -3.99
N VAL A 16 15.83 12.13 -3.59
CA VAL A 16 16.48 11.54 -2.40
C VAL A 16 15.80 11.98 -1.10
N GLU A 17 15.41 13.26 -0.99
CA GLU A 17 14.66 13.76 0.16
C GLU A 17 13.28 13.08 0.26
N LEU A 18 12.60 12.90 -0.87
CA LEU A 18 11.32 12.21 -0.95
C LEU A 18 11.46 10.72 -0.61
N GLU A 19 12.50 10.05 -1.10
CA GLU A 19 12.79 8.64 -0.76
C GLU A 19 13.01 8.48 0.75
N THR A 20 13.77 9.40 1.35
CA THR A 20 14.00 9.41 2.81
C THR A 20 12.69 9.54 3.58
N LEU A 21 11.82 10.45 3.14
CA LEU A 21 10.50 10.66 3.75
C LEU A 21 9.59 9.42 3.59
N ILE A 22 9.64 8.76 2.43
CA ILE A 22 8.91 7.52 2.17
C ILE A 22 9.40 6.41 3.12
N LEU A 23 10.72 6.24 3.26
CA LEU A 23 11.31 5.22 4.14
C LEU A 23 10.94 5.45 5.60
N GLN A 24 11.02 6.70 6.08
CA GLN A 24 10.55 7.08 7.42
C GLN A 24 9.06 6.73 7.61
N LYS A 25 8.23 6.98 6.59
CA LYS A 25 6.81 6.66 6.66
C LYS A 25 6.55 5.15 6.69
N VAL A 26 7.36 4.36 6.00
CA VAL A 26 7.29 2.88 6.04
C VAL A 26 7.76 2.34 7.40
N GLU A 27 8.76 2.94 8.01
CA GLU A 27 9.21 2.58 9.37
C GLU A 27 8.12 2.88 10.42
N GLU A 28 7.49 4.06 10.33
CA GLU A 28 6.35 4.44 11.17
C GLU A 28 5.19 3.45 10.98
N LEU A 29 4.86 3.11 9.73
CA LEU A 29 3.85 2.13 9.39
C LEU A 29 4.14 0.77 10.04
N SER A 30 5.37 0.26 9.92
CA SER A 30 5.77 -1.01 10.53
C SER A 30 5.56 -0.98 12.04
N SER A 31 6.06 0.08 12.69
CA SER A 31 5.95 0.24 14.14
C SER A 31 4.50 0.30 14.62
N GLN A 32 3.61 0.96 13.86
CA GLN A 32 2.19 1.05 14.16
C GLN A 32 1.48 -0.29 13.98
N ILE A 33 1.82 -1.06 12.94
CA ILE A 33 1.25 -2.40 12.73
C ILE A 33 1.70 -3.37 13.82
N ASP A 34 2.99 -3.33 14.19
CA ASP A 34 3.54 -4.23 15.21
C ASP A 34 2.99 -3.93 16.61
N SER A 35 2.63 -2.68 16.89
CA SER A 35 2.03 -2.26 18.17
C SER A 35 0.50 -2.26 18.18
N ALA A 36 -0.15 -2.60 17.06
CA ALA A 36 -1.60 -2.58 16.94
C ALA A 36 -2.27 -3.62 17.84
N LYS A 37 -3.37 -3.21 18.48
CA LYS A 37 -4.19 -4.04 19.36
C LYS A 37 -5.53 -4.43 18.73
N ASN A 38 -5.91 -3.74 17.66
CA ASN A 38 -7.15 -3.96 16.95
C ASN A 38 -6.99 -3.66 15.45
N VAL A 39 -7.97 -4.10 14.65
CA VAL A 39 -7.93 -3.96 13.20
C VAL A 39 -8.01 -2.50 12.73
N ASP A 40 -8.72 -1.64 13.46
CA ASP A 40 -8.90 -0.23 13.08
C ASP A 40 -7.58 0.54 13.16
N GLN A 41 -6.72 0.21 14.12
CA GLN A 41 -5.35 0.76 14.20
C GLN A 41 -4.51 0.36 12.99
N VAL A 42 -4.60 -0.90 12.54
CA VAL A 42 -3.92 -1.37 11.32
C VAL A 42 -4.47 -0.67 10.08
N ILE A 43 -5.80 -0.50 9.99
CA ILE A 43 -6.45 0.24 8.90
C ILE A 43 -5.96 1.69 8.86
N CYS A 44 -5.87 2.36 10.02
CA CYS A 44 -5.38 3.74 10.10
C CYS A 44 -3.90 3.85 9.73
N ALA A 45 -3.08 2.89 10.17
CA ALA A 45 -1.66 2.84 9.82
C ALA A 45 -1.49 2.72 8.30
N LEU A 46 -2.16 1.73 7.69
CA LEU A 46 -2.15 1.52 6.24
C LEU A 46 -2.71 2.71 5.48
N HIS A 47 -3.81 3.30 5.93
CA HIS A 47 -4.40 4.50 5.33
C HIS A 47 -3.39 5.64 5.23
N SER A 48 -2.59 5.85 6.29
CA SER A 48 -1.62 6.94 6.36
C SER A 48 -0.53 6.89 5.27
N LEU A 49 -0.25 5.69 4.73
CA LEU A 49 0.62 5.50 3.57
C LEU A 49 -0.20 5.42 2.27
N ALA A 50 -1.30 4.65 2.25
CA ALA A 50 -2.11 4.41 1.06
C ALA A 50 -2.66 5.70 0.44
N VAL A 51 -3.10 6.65 1.26
CA VAL A 51 -3.61 7.96 0.80
C VAL A 51 -2.56 8.79 0.06
N ARG A 52 -1.27 8.46 0.25
CA ARG A 52 -0.14 9.11 -0.44
C ARG A 52 0.24 8.47 -1.77
N LEU A 53 -0.24 7.25 -2.02
CA LEU A 53 0.11 6.46 -3.19
C LEU A 53 -1.10 6.25 -4.11
N PHE A 54 -2.31 6.32 -3.58
CA PHE A 54 -3.54 5.98 -4.29
C PHE A 54 -4.63 7.03 -4.05
N PRO A 55 -5.57 7.20 -5.00
CA PRO A 55 -6.74 8.05 -4.82
C PRO A 55 -7.74 7.41 -3.84
N ILE A 56 -7.46 7.54 -2.55
CA ILE A 56 -8.25 6.93 -1.48
C ILE A 56 -9.38 7.86 -1.02
N ASP A 57 -10.58 7.32 -0.87
CA ASP A 57 -11.68 8.03 -0.23
C ASP A 57 -11.65 7.82 1.29
N SER A 58 -11.01 8.75 2.00
CA SER A 58 -10.93 8.77 3.47
C SER A 58 -12.30 8.79 4.16
N SER A 59 -13.33 9.34 3.50
CA SER A 59 -14.69 9.41 4.09
C SER A 59 -15.35 8.02 4.12
N SER A 60 -15.17 7.24 3.05
CA SER A 60 -15.61 5.84 2.97
C SER A 60 -14.96 4.96 4.04
N ILE A 61 -13.69 5.24 4.39
CA ILE A 61 -12.98 4.52 5.46
C ILE A 61 -13.56 4.89 6.82
N CYS A 62 -13.85 6.16 7.09
CA CYS A 62 -14.44 6.60 8.35
C CYS A 62 -15.77 5.89 8.66
N GLY A 63 -16.56 5.59 7.63
CA GLY A 63 -17.79 4.80 7.77
C GLY A 63 -17.57 3.32 8.12
N ALA A 64 -16.36 2.80 7.91
CA ALA A 64 -15.99 1.40 8.10
C ALA A 64 -15.25 1.11 9.41
N ILE A 65 -14.76 2.14 10.13
CA ILE A 65 -13.97 2.00 11.36
C ILE A 65 -14.67 2.63 12.57
N ASP A 66 -14.21 2.29 13.78
CA ASP A 66 -14.68 2.88 15.02
C ASP A 66 -14.51 4.41 15.03
N PRO A 67 -15.50 5.17 15.54
CA PRO A 67 -15.45 6.63 15.66
C PRO A 67 -14.19 7.18 16.33
N LEU A 68 -13.60 6.46 17.30
CA LEU A 68 -12.37 6.86 18.00
C LEU A 68 -11.18 7.03 17.04
N HIS A 69 -11.17 6.29 15.94
CA HIS A 69 -10.07 6.27 14.97
C HIS A 69 -10.28 7.20 13.77
N ARG A 70 -11.49 7.76 13.58
CA ARG A 70 -11.82 8.61 12.43
C ARG A 70 -10.99 9.89 12.35
N SER A 71 -10.67 10.49 13.50
CA SER A 71 -9.86 11.71 13.56
C SER A 71 -8.48 11.51 12.94
N GLN A 72 -7.86 10.34 13.14
CA GLN A 72 -6.57 9.99 12.55
C GLN A 72 -6.65 9.90 11.01
N VAL A 73 -7.69 9.27 10.49
CA VAL A 73 -7.93 9.14 9.04
C VAL A 73 -8.16 10.51 8.39
N LEU A 74 -8.95 11.38 9.03
CA LEU A 74 -9.26 12.71 8.50
C LEU A 74 -8.07 13.68 8.62
N ALA A 75 -7.19 13.50 9.61
CA ALA A 75 -6.01 14.33 9.80
C ALA A 75 -4.84 13.96 8.88
N ALA A 76 -4.91 12.81 8.19
CA ALA A 76 -3.85 12.38 7.29
C ALA A 76 -3.66 13.39 6.13
N LYS A 77 -2.43 13.85 5.91
CA LYS A 77 -2.12 14.74 4.77
C LYS A 77 -2.40 13.99 3.46
N VAL A 78 -3.41 14.45 2.73
CA VAL A 78 -3.73 14.01 1.38
C VAL A 78 -2.90 14.86 0.40
N PRO A 79 -1.97 14.27 -0.37
CA PRO A 79 -1.24 14.99 -1.40
C PRO A 79 -2.15 15.33 -2.59
N SER A 80 -1.76 16.37 -3.34
CA SER A 80 -2.29 16.62 -4.69
C SER A 80 -2.02 15.43 -5.61
N ASP A 81 -2.68 15.38 -6.77
CA ASP A 81 -2.46 14.27 -7.71
C ASP A 81 -1.01 14.25 -8.25
N SER A 82 -0.40 15.42 -8.51
CA SER A 82 1.01 15.49 -8.94
C SER A 82 1.98 15.04 -7.84
N GLU A 83 1.77 15.47 -6.59
CA GLU A 83 2.56 15.01 -5.44
C GLU A 83 2.41 13.50 -5.27
N ARG A 84 1.19 12.95 -5.46
CA ARG A 84 0.94 11.51 -5.38
C ARG A 84 1.69 10.73 -6.46
N ASP A 85 1.75 11.25 -7.68
CA ASP A 85 2.50 10.63 -8.76
C ASP A 85 4.01 10.59 -8.49
N GLU A 86 4.57 11.66 -7.93
CA GLU A 86 5.96 11.68 -7.45
C GLU A 86 6.19 10.65 -6.34
N TRP A 87 5.31 10.61 -5.34
CA TRP A 87 5.37 9.61 -4.27
C TRP A 87 5.35 8.18 -4.82
N ARG A 88 4.45 7.87 -5.76
CA ARG A 88 4.38 6.57 -6.43
C ARG A 88 5.68 6.27 -7.16
N HIS A 89 6.18 7.21 -7.94
CA HIS A 89 7.38 7.04 -8.74
C HIS A 89 8.58 6.64 -7.89
N VAL A 90 8.84 7.38 -6.82
CA VAL A 90 9.95 7.13 -5.90
C VAL A 90 9.71 5.88 -5.08
N PHE A 91 8.49 5.66 -4.59
CA PHE A 91 8.15 4.48 -3.79
C PHE A 91 8.46 3.17 -4.54
N TYR A 92 8.00 3.03 -5.78
CA TYR A 92 8.18 1.78 -6.54
C TYR A 92 9.63 1.51 -6.96
N ARG A 93 10.48 2.54 -7.02
CA ARG A 93 11.91 2.42 -7.33
C ARG A 93 12.80 2.22 -6.10
N SER A 94 12.33 2.64 -4.93
CA SER A 94 13.04 2.56 -3.66
C SER A 94 12.94 1.17 -2.98
N ALA A 95 13.74 0.98 -1.94
CA ALA A 95 13.64 -0.20 -1.06
C ALA A 95 12.34 -0.23 -0.22
N ALA A 96 11.59 0.87 -0.16
CA ALA A 96 10.35 0.99 0.60
C ALA A 96 9.26 0.06 0.06
N SER A 97 9.14 -0.03 -1.28
CA SER A 97 8.15 -0.88 -1.94
C SER A 97 8.25 -2.35 -1.52
N PRO A 98 9.37 -3.06 -1.75
CA PRO A 98 9.47 -4.46 -1.36
C PRO A 98 9.31 -4.68 0.16
N ALA A 99 9.69 -3.72 1.00
CA ALA A 99 9.46 -3.79 2.44
C ALA A 99 7.96 -3.77 2.78
N VAL A 100 7.19 -2.84 2.19
CA VAL A 100 5.74 -2.75 2.39
C VAL A 100 5.03 -4.01 1.89
N TYR A 101 5.35 -4.53 0.70
CA TYR A 101 4.70 -5.76 0.22
C TYR A 101 4.96 -6.96 1.14
N ARG A 102 6.18 -7.12 1.64
CA ARG A 102 6.48 -8.17 2.63
C ARG A 102 5.63 -7.99 3.88
N MET A 103 5.52 -6.77 4.39
CA MET A 103 4.69 -6.46 5.55
C MET A 103 3.20 -6.75 5.29
N LEU A 104 2.67 -6.38 4.13
CA LEU A 104 1.29 -6.66 3.74
C LEU A 104 1.01 -8.17 3.68
N ILE A 105 1.93 -8.95 3.10
CA ILE A 105 1.77 -10.40 2.96
C ILE A 105 1.96 -11.10 4.30
N TYR A 106 3.02 -10.80 5.04
CA TYR A 106 3.37 -11.59 6.21
C TYR A 106 2.75 -11.09 7.50
N ASN A 107 2.65 -9.78 7.69
CA ASN A 107 2.12 -9.22 8.93
C ASN A 107 0.62 -9.00 8.80
N VAL A 108 0.17 -8.29 7.76
CA VAL A 108 -1.25 -7.91 7.62
C VAL A 108 -2.13 -9.10 7.22
N THR A 109 -1.74 -9.85 6.19
CA THR A 109 -2.56 -10.98 5.70
C THR A 109 -2.73 -12.07 6.76
N SER A 110 -1.65 -12.43 7.44
CA SER A 110 -1.65 -13.54 8.40
C SER A 110 -2.41 -13.23 9.70
N HIS A 111 -2.43 -11.96 10.15
CA HIS A 111 -2.92 -11.61 11.49
C HIS A 111 -4.18 -10.74 11.48
N TRP A 112 -4.40 -9.94 10.44
CA TRP A 112 -5.38 -8.85 10.49
C TRP A 112 -6.42 -8.90 9.37
N LEU A 113 -6.05 -9.33 8.16
CA LEU A 113 -6.88 -9.17 6.96
C LEU A 113 -8.26 -9.83 7.06
N SER A 114 -8.40 -10.93 7.81
CA SER A 114 -9.69 -11.60 8.05
C SER A 114 -10.69 -10.73 8.82
N SER A 115 -10.20 -9.75 9.58
CA SER A 115 -11.01 -8.84 10.40
C SER A 115 -11.31 -7.51 9.69
N PHE A 116 -10.80 -7.30 8.47
CA PHE A 116 -11.01 -6.04 7.77
C PHE A 116 -12.47 -5.92 7.29
N PRO A 117 -13.13 -4.78 7.56
CA PRO A 117 -14.35 -4.41 6.85
C PRO A 117 -14.09 -4.39 5.33
N PRO A 118 -15.01 -4.90 4.49
CA PRO A 118 -14.79 -5.00 3.04
C PRO A 118 -14.41 -3.67 2.38
N MET A 119 -15.03 -2.56 2.80
CA MET A 119 -14.72 -1.23 2.26
C MET A 119 -13.31 -0.78 2.63
N ALA A 120 -12.91 -0.93 3.90
CA ALA A 120 -11.57 -0.57 4.35
C ALA A 120 -10.51 -1.41 3.63
N ARG A 121 -10.72 -2.73 3.51
CA ARG A 121 -9.82 -3.62 2.76
C ARG A 121 -9.59 -3.14 1.34
N LYS A 122 -10.67 -2.84 0.61
CA LYS A 122 -10.60 -2.39 -0.77
C LYS A 122 -9.72 -1.14 -0.91
N GLN A 123 -9.88 -0.19 0.01
CA GLN A 123 -9.19 1.09 -0.03
C GLN A 123 -7.74 1.03 0.46
N VAL A 124 -7.44 0.34 1.56
CA VAL A 124 -6.12 0.47 2.21
C VAL A 124 -5.21 -0.74 2.04
N TYR A 125 -5.75 -1.88 1.60
CA TYR A 125 -4.95 -3.09 1.37
C TYR A 125 -4.95 -3.46 -0.12
N ASP A 126 -6.13 -3.64 -0.72
CA ASP A 126 -6.23 -4.11 -2.11
C ASP A 126 -5.65 -3.09 -3.10
N SER A 127 -5.71 -1.78 -2.82
CA SER A 127 -5.12 -0.74 -3.68
C SER A 127 -3.62 -0.93 -3.95
N PHE A 128 -2.82 -1.41 -2.99
CA PHE A 128 -1.41 -1.73 -3.23
C PHE A 128 -1.25 -2.78 -4.33
N PHE A 129 -2.18 -3.72 -4.39
CA PHE A 129 -2.14 -4.79 -5.36
C PHE A 129 -2.77 -4.40 -6.70
N ILE A 130 -3.87 -3.63 -6.68
CA ILE A 130 -4.65 -3.33 -7.89
C ILE A 130 -4.10 -2.10 -8.63
N GLU A 131 -3.79 -1.04 -7.90
CA GLU A 131 -3.43 0.27 -8.48
C GLU A 131 -1.92 0.43 -8.72
N GLY A 132 -1.13 -0.53 -8.24
CA GLY A 132 0.31 -0.52 -8.40
C GLY A 132 0.80 -1.15 -9.73
N PRO A 133 2.02 -0.82 -10.17
CA PRO A 133 2.60 -1.40 -11.38
C PRO A 133 2.71 -2.93 -11.32
N SER A 134 2.00 -3.61 -12.22
CA SER A 134 1.88 -5.09 -12.21
C SER A 134 3.22 -5.82 -12.28
N THR A 135 4.16 -5.30 -13.07
CA THR A 135 5.49 -5.91 -13.27
C THR A 135 6.31 -5.89 -11.99
N GLU A 136 6.36 -4.75 -11.31
CA GLU A 136 7.09 -4.53 -10.06
C GLU A 136 6.48 -5.37 -8.95
N ILE A 137 5.14 -5.41 -8.88
CA ILE A 137 4.45 -6.24 -7.90
C ILE A 137 4.79 -7.72 -8.10
N ILE A 138 4.73 -8.23 -9.33
CA ILE A 138 5.07 -9.63 -9.61
C ILE A 138 6.53 -9.92 -9.24
N GLN A 139 7.46 -9.03 -9.60
CA GLN A 139 8.88 -9.18 -9.28
C GLN A 139 9.16 -9.18 -7.77
N ILE A 140 8.36 -8.46 -6.98
CA ILE A 140 8.46 -8.44 -5.51
C ILE A 140 7.83 -9.68 -4.90
N LEU A 141 6.64 -10.08 -5.39
CA LEU A 141 5.87 -11.20 -4.84
C LEU A 141 6.55 -12.54 -5.10
N VAL A 142 7.08 -12.78 -6.31
CA VAL A 142 7.62 -14.09 -6.68
C VAL A 142 8.76 -14.55 -5.76
N PRO A 143 9.79 -13.74 -5.47
CA PRO A 143 10.84 -14.11 -4.51
C PRO A 143 10.34 -14.19 -3.07
N ALA A 144 9.44 -13.28 -2.66
CA ALA A 144 8.88 -13.28 -1.31
C ALA A 144 8.20 -14.62 -1.02
N LEU A 145 7.39 -15.14 -1.95
CA LEU A 145 6.69 -16.41 -1.80
C LEU A 145 7.62 -17.63 -1.88
N LYS A 146 8.70 -17.56 -2.66
CA LYS A 146 9.68 -18.66 -2.81
C LYS A 146 10.58 -18.84 -1.59
N GLN A 147 10.96 -17.76 -0.90
CA GLN A 147 11.83 -17.84 0.29
C GLN A 147 11.17 -18.54 1.47
N ASN A 148 9.83 -18.65 1.47
CA ASN A 148 9.07 -19.28 2.55
C ASN A 148 8.73 -20.76 2.29
N GLY A 149 9.60 -21.48 1.57
CA GLY A 149 9.48 -22.93 1.30
C GLY A 149 9.46 -23.83 2.55
N SER A 150 9.42 -23.26 3.75
CA SER A 150 9.16 -23.93 5.01
C SER A 150 8.01 -23.25 5.75
N THR A 151 6.85 -23.93 5.74
CA THR A 151 5.85 -23.98 6.83
C THR A 151 5.04 -22.71 7.15
N ASP A 152 3.96 -22.45 6.40
CA ASP A 152 2.60 -22.47 7.00
C ASP A 152 1.51 -22.55 5.92
N LYS A 153 0.64 -23.55 6.02
CA LYS A 153 -0.40 -23.86 5.01
C LYS A 153 -1.47 -22.76 4.95
N PHE A 154 -1.64 -22.01 6.03
CA PHE A 154 -2.62 -20.93 6.18
C PHE A 154 -2.28 -19.70 5.33
N ASN A 155 -0.99 -19.41 5.15
CA ASN A 155 -0.56 -18.21 4.43
C ASN A 155 -0.72 -18.38 2.91
N PHE A 156 -0.44 -19.58 2.39
CA PHE A 156 -0.57 -19.87 0.96
C PHE A 156 -2.01 -19.78 0.46
N GLU A 157 -3.01 -20.17 1.24
CA GLU A 157 -4.41 -20.12 0.81
C GLU A 157 -4.93 -18.68 0.74
N ALA A 158 -4.60 -17.83 1.73
CA ALA A 158 -4.93 -16.41 1.70
C ALA A 158 -4.23 -15.67 0.55
N ILE A 159 -2.96 -15.99 0.30
CA ILE A 159 -2.18 -15.45 -0.82
C ILE A 159 -2.74 -15.92 -2.16
N ARG A 160 -3.07 -17.22 -2.30
CA ARG A 160 -3.69 -17.79 -3.51
C ARG A 160 -5.02 -17.12 -3.83
N LEU A 161 -5.90 -16.95 -2.84
CA LEU A 161 -7.20 -16.28 -3.01
C LEU A 161 -7.04 -14.82 -3.45
N ASN A 162 -5.99 -14.13 -3.01
CA ASN A 162 -5.67 -12.77 -3.48
C ASN A 162 -5.17 -12.75 -4.93
N ILE A 163 -4.37 -13.74 -5.34
CA ILE A 163 -3.91 -13.89 -6.74
C ILE A 163 -5.09 -14.27 -7.66
N GLU A 164 -5.94 -15.21 -7.25
CA GLU A 164 -7.13 -15.64 -8.02
C GLU A 164 -8.14 -14.49 -8.19
N ARG A 165 -8.30 -13.62 -7.18
CA ARG A 165 -9.13 -12.40 -7.30
C ARG A 165 -8.61 -11.42 -8.35
N ARG A 166 -7.29 -11.37 -8.61
CA ARG A 166 -6.71 -10.58 -9.72
C ARG A 166 -7.08 -11.15 -11.08
N GLY A 167 -7.05 -12.47 -11.24
CA GLY A 167 -7.45 -13.15 -12.47
C GLY A 167 -8.92 -12.91 -12.81
N ALA A 168 -9.80 -12.93 -11.80
CA ALA A 168 -11.23 -12.69 -11.96
C ALA A 168 -11.58 -11.24 -12.39
N SER A 169 -10.78 -10.24 -11.98
CA SER A 169 -11.01 -8.84 -12.40
C SER A 169 -10.50 -8.52 -13.81
N HIS A 170 -9.66 -9.39 -14.40
CA HIS A 170 -9.09 -9.21 -15.74
C HIS A 170 -9.56 -10.25 -16.78
N GLY A 171 -10.56 -11.07 -16.45
CA GLY A 171 -11.17 -12.00 -17.41
C GLY A 171 -10.20 -13.06 -17.96
N LEU A 172 -9.16 -13.43 -17.22
CA LEU A 172 -8.33 -14.59 -17.55
C LEU A 172 -8.84 -15.78 -16.74
N GLN A 173 -9.74 -16.55 -17.37
CA GLN A 173 -9.98 -17.93 -16.97
C GLN A 173 -8.73 -18.75 -17.33
N VAL A 174 -8.23 -19.50 -16.35
CA VAL A 174 -7.31 -20.63 -16.59
C VAL A 174 -8.13 -21.80 -17.13
#